data_AF-A0A8S3JDV9-F1
#
_entry.id   AF-A0A8S3JDV9-F1
#
_cell.length_a   1.000
_cell.length_b   1.000
_cell.length_c   1.000
_cell.angle_alpha   90.00
_cell.angle_beta   90.00
_cell.angle_gamma   90.00
#
_symmetry.space_group_name_H-M   'P 1'
#
loop_
_entity.id
_entity.type
_entity.pdbx_description
1 polymer ?
#
loop_
_entity_poly.entity_id
_entity_poly.type
_entity_poly.pdbx_seq_one_letter_code
_entity_poly.pdbx_strand_id
1 'polypeptide(L)'
;AFVFILGEARACHCTAIVYGKVLKMDDIAYNYHLRCITLAQTLVPRNLTKHEWYMKSSSFVQNYRAKKVNEEEKIDEERYKNFRTELASDLKELNETAAKGTHELLKHIYEKHPPRKEGATMGSTESDQLIKTVKKALLHYHPDTQSVFNDKKWSFFCTEITKILNAKHELLKLAS
;
A
#
# COMPACT_ATOMS: atom_id res chain seq x y z
N ALA A 1 -29.20 -31.44 -2.90
CA ALA A 1 -28.13 -30.41 -2.97
C ALA A 1 -28.42 -29.20 -2.05
N PHE A 2 -29.50 -28.45 -2.25
CA PHE A 2 -29.76 -27.19 -1.52
C PHE A 2 -29.83 -27.31 0.01
N VAL A 3 -30.55 -28.31 0.54
CA VAL A 3 -30.67 -28.54 2.00
C VAL A 3 -29.32 -28.85 2.63
N PHE A 4 -28.46 -29.59 1.91
CA PHE A 4 -27.12 -29.93 2.35
C PHE A 4 -26.22 -28.69 2.44
N ILE A 5 -26.19 -27.86 1.39
CA ILE A 5 -25.38 -26.64 1.36
C ILE A 5 -25.84 -25.64 2.44
N LEU A 6 -27.15 -25.51 2.67
CA LEU A 6 -27.67 -24.65 3.74
C LEU A 6 -27.30 -25.19 5.14
N GLY A 7 -27.38 -26.51 5.34
CA GLY A 7 -26.94 -27.15 6.57
C GLY A 7 -25.45 -26.95 6.83
N GLU A 8 -24.62 -27.11 5.80
CA GLU A 8 -23.18 -26.88 5.86
C GLU A 8 -22.83 -25.42 6.15
N ALA A 9 -23.51 -24.46 5.51
CA ALA A 9 -23.30 -23.04 5.78
C ALA A 9 -23.62 -22.68 7.24
N ARG A 10 -24.69 -23.24 7.81
CA ARG A 10 -25.05 -23.06 9.22
C ARG A 10 -24.06 -23.74 10.16
N ALA A 11 -23.61 -24.95 9.83
CA ALA A 11 -22.58 -25.65 10.60
C ALA A 11 -21.28 -24.83 10.62
N CYS A 12 -20.85 -24.28 9.48
CA CYS A 12 -19.69 -23.39 9.39
C CYS A 12 -19.85 -22.17 10.31
N HIS A 13 -21.04 -21.54 10.33
CA HIS A 13 -21.30 -20.44 11.26
C HIS A 13 -21.14 -20.87 12.72
N CYS A 14 -21.78 -21.96 13.15
CA CYS A 14 -21.69 -22.44 14.53
C CYS A 14 -20.25 -22.77 14.92
N THR A 15 -19.51 -23.45 14.04
CA THR A 15 -18.09 -23.76 14.23
C THR A 15 -17.25 -22.49 14.36
N ALA A 16 -17.49 -21.49 13.51
CA ALA A 16 -16.81 -20.20 13.58
C ALA A 16 -17.04 -19.49 14.93
N ILE A 17 -18.26 -19.56 15.46
CA ILE A 17 -18.59 -19.00 16.78
C ILE A 17 -17.80 -19.69 17.89
N VAL A 18 -17.64 -21.02 17.85
CA VAL A 18 -16.83 -21.75 18.83
C VAL A 18 -15.36 -21.29 18.75
N TYR A 19 -14.78 -21.28 17.56
CA TYR A 19 -13.39 -20.85 17.39
C TYR A 19 -13.17 -19.39 17.80
N GLY A 20 -14.02 -18.46 17.38
CA GLY A 20 -13.82 -17.03 17.63
C GLY A 20 -14.23 -16.61 19.04
N LYS A 21 -15.41 -17.02 19.52
CA LYS A 21 -15.92 -16.55 20.82
C LYS A 21 -15.38 -17.35 22.01
N VAL A 22 -15.30 -18.68 21.88
CA VAL A 22 -14.91 -19.57 22.99
C VAL A 22 -13.40 -19.74 23.01
N LEU A 23 -12.82 -20.15 21.89
CA LEU A 23 -11.39 -20.48 21.80
C LEU A 23 -10.48 -19.28 21.50
N LYS A 24 -11.05 -18.12 21.15
CA LYS A 24 -10.33 -16.88 20.80
C LYS A 24 -9.35 -17.04 19.63
N MET A 25 -9.68 -17.95 18.70
CA MET A 25 -8.89 -18.23 17.49
C MET A 25 -9.50 -17.53 16.29
N ASP A 26 -9.28 -16.22 16.19
CA ASP A 26 -9.93 -15.37 15.18
C ASP A 26 -9.56 -15.76 13.73
N ASP A 27 -8.33 -16.21 13.47
CA ASP A 27 -7.89 -16.69 12.15
C ASP A 27 -8.70 -17.91 11.68
N ILE A 28 -8.90 -18.88 12.56
CA ILE A 28 -9.67 -20.09 12.26
C ILE A 28 -11.15 -19.73 12.11
N ALA A 29 -11.67 -18.90 13.01
CA ALA A 29 -13.04 -18.41 12.95
C ALA A 29 -13.32 -17.66 11.64
N TYR A 30 -12.39 -16.84 11.16
CA TYR A 30 -12.47 -16.14 9.88
C TYR A 30 -12.68 -17.11 8.72
N ASN A 31 -11.90 -18.19 8.64
CA ASN A 31 -12.00 -19.16 7.56
C ASN A 31 -13.39 -19.83 7.51
N TYR A 32 -13.94 -20.19 8.67
CA TYR A 32 -15.28 -20.77 8.75
C TYR A 32 -16.39 -19.74 8.46
N HIS A 33 -16.27 -18.50 8.94
CA HIS A 33 -17.20 -17.43 8.59
C HIS A 33 -17.16 -17.10 7.08
N LEU A 34 -15.98 -17.09 6.46
CA LEU A 34 -15.82 -16.88 5.04
C LEU A 34 -16.48 -18.02 4.25
N ARG A 35 -16.22 -19.29 4.61
CA ARG A 35 -16.85 -20.46 3.99
C ARG A 35 -18.38 -20.42 4.13
N CYS A 36 -18.89 -20.02 5.28
CA CYS A 36 -20.32 -19.82 5.51
C CYS A 36 -20.93 -18.83 4.50
N ILE A 37 -20.30 -17.68 4.29
CA ILE A 37 -20.76 -16.65 3.32
C ILE A 37 -20.66 -17.18 1.89
N THR A 38 -19.55 -17.82 1.52
CA THR A 38 -19.34 -18.37 0.18
C THR A 38 -20.39 -19.41 -0.16
N LEU A 39 -20.67 -20.36 0.74
CA LEU A 39 -21.71 -21.37 0.57
C LEU A 39 -23.11 -20.74 0.49
N ALA A 40 -23.38 -19.69 1.25
CA ALA A 40 -24.66 -18.98 1.17
C ALA A 40 -24.84 -18.25 -0.17
N GLN A 41 -23.76 -17.73 -0.76
CA GLN A 41 -23.78 -17.06 -2.06
C GLN A 41 -24.02 -18.01 -3.24
N THR A 42 -23.72 -19.31 -3.10
CA THR A 42 -24.02 -20.30 -4.16
C THR A 42 -25.50 -20.69 -4.22
N LEU A 43 -26.32 -20.27 -3.25
CA LEU A 43 -27.74 -20.61 -3.15
C LEU A 43 -28.70 -19.62 -3.85
N VAL A 44 -28.18 -18.73 -4.72
CA VAL A 44 -28.97 -17.81 -5.57
C VAL A 44 -29.98 -18.62 -6.40
N PRO A 45 -31.25 -18.18 -6.53
CA PRO A 45 -31.79 -16.84 -6.22
C PRO A 45 -32.28 -16.63 -4.77
N ARG A 46 -32.05 -17.56 -3.84
CA ARG A 46 -32.51 -17.37 -2.45
C ARG A 46 -31.70 -16.26 -1.77
N ASN A 47 -32.41 -15.22 -1.36
CA ASN A 47 -31.82 -14.13 -0.61
C ASN A 47 -31.60 -14.53 0.86
N LEU A 48 -30.38 -14.99 1.18
CA LEU A 48 -30.01 -15.37 2.55
C LEU A 48 -29.41 -14.20 3.36
N THR A 49 -29.30 -13.02 2.76
CA THR A 49 -28.60 -11.87 3.35
C THR A 49 -29.26 -11.33 4.63
N LYS A 50 -30.55 -11.61 4.81
CA LYS A 50 -31.33 -11.21 5.99
C LYS A 50 -31.25 -12.21 7.14
N HIS A 51 -30.65 -13.38 6.94
CA HIS A 51 -30.54 -14.34 8.03
C HIS A 51 -29.45 -13.93 9.02
N GLU A 52 -29.76 -14.07 10.31
CA GLU A 52 -28.89 -13.66 11.41
C GLU A 52 -27.49 -14.30 11.34
N TRP A 53 -27.39 -15.59 11.05
CA TRP A 53 -26.12 -16.29 10.92
C TRP A 53 -25.27 -15.76 9.75
N TYR A 54 -25.92 -15.32 8.65
CA TYR A 54 -25.25 -14.74 7.49
C TYR A 54 -24.77 -13.31 7.81
N MET A 55 -25.64 -12.48 8.41
CA MET A 55 -25.30 -11.12 8.83
C MET A 55 -24.12 -11.14 9.81
N LYS A 56 -24.18 -11.98 10.85
CA LYS A 56 -23.11 -12.13 11.84
C LYS A 56 -21.78 -12.56 11.21
N SER A 57 -21.82 -13.55 10.31
CA SER A 57 -20.61 -14.02 9.63
C SER A 57 -20.03 -12.95 8.71
N SER A 58 -20.88 -12.21 8.00
CA SER A 58 -20.47 -11.11 7.12
C SER A 58 -19.83 -9.97 7.91
N SER A 59 -20.46 -9.53 9.01
CA SER A 59 -19.89 -8.52 9.90
C SER A 59 -18.55 -8.97 10.49
N PHE A 60 -18.43 -10.24 10.91
CA PHE A 60 -17.15 -10.76 11.42
C PHE A 60 -16.06 -10.67 10.36
N VAL A 61 -16.30 -11.15 9.13
CA VAL A 61 -15.33 -11.12 8.02
C VAL A 61 -14.92 -9.70 7.67
N GLN A 62 -15.86 -8.75 7.63
CA GLN A 62 -15.56 -7.35 7.38
C GLN A 62 -14.68 -6.75 8.49
N ASN A 63 -15.06 -6.95 9.75
CA ASN A 63 -14.30 -6.46 10.89
C ASN A 63 -12.90 -7.08 10.96
N TYR A 64 -12.79 -8.37 10.67
CA TYR A 64 -11.51 -9.08 10.65
C TYR A 64 -10.56 -8.50 9.59
N ARG A 65 -11.06 -8.27 8.37
CA ARG A 65 -10.27 -7.64 7.30
C ARG A 65 -9.86 -6.22 7.66
N ALA A 66 -10.78 -5.42 8.21
CA ALA A 66 -10.48 -4.06 8.66
C ALA A 66 -9.40 -4.05 9.77
N LYS A 67 -9.49 -5.00 10.72
CA LYS A 67 -8.48 -5.17 11.77
C LYS A 67 -7.11 -5.48 11.18
N LYS A 68 -7.03 -6.42 10.23
CA LYS A 68 -5.77 -6.79 9.56
C LYS A 68 -5.14 -5.63 8.79
N VAL A 69 -5.94 -4.88 8.03
CA VAL A 69 -5.46 -3.68 7.33
C VAL A 69 -4.88 -2.67 8.32
N ASN A 70 -5.59 -2.37 9.41
CA ASN A 70 -5.11 -1.43 10.43
C ASN A 70 -3.87 -1.94 11.19
N GLU A 71 -3.74 -3.25 11.41
CA GLU A 71 -2.52 -3.85 11.98
C GLU A 71 -1.32 -3.68 11.03
N GLU A 72 -1.52 -3.95 9.75
CA GLU A 72 -0.48 -3.76 8.71
C GLU A 72 -0.08 -2.30 8.57
N GLU A 73 -1.04 -1.38 8.52
CA GLU A 73 -0.80 0.07 8.46
C GLU A 73 0.04 0.56 9.64
N LYS A 74 -0.26 0.12 10.87
CA LYS A 74 0.54 0.48 12.05
C LYS A 74 1.97 -0.04 11.97
N ILE A 75 2.15 -1.28 11.51
CA ILE A 75 3.49 -1.87 11.34
C ILE A 75 4.28 -1.08 10.30
N ASP A 76 3.67 -0.71 9.18
CA ASP A 76 4.33 0.07 8.15
C ASP A 76 4.61 1.52 8.63
N GLU A 77 3.72 2.14 9.40
CA GLU A 77 3.97 3.45 10.04
C GLU A 77 5.18 3.43 10.98
N GLU A 78 5.29 2.39 11.82
CA GLU A 78 6.44 2.21 12.72
C GLU A 78 7.74 2.00 11.93
N ARG A 79 7.69 1.18 10.86
CA ARG A 79 8.84 1.01 9.96
C ARG A 79 9.23 2.32 9.29
N TYR A 80 8.27 3.10 8.81
CA TYR A 80 8.52 4.41 8.20
C TYR A 80 9.12 5.42 9.18
N LYS A 81 8.73 5.40 10.45
CA LYS A 81 9.38 6.22 11.48
C LYS A 81 10.87 5.87 11.62
N ASN A 82 11.20 4.58 11.67
CA ASN A 82 12.60 4.12 11.77
C ASN A 82 13.40 4.53 10.52
N PHE A 83 12.87 4.30 9.33
CA PHE A 83 13.52 4.71 8.09
C PHE A 83 13.72 6.22 8.01
N ARG A 84 12.74 7.02 8.47
CA ARG A 84 12.85 8.46 8.50
C ARG A 84 13.97 8.94 9.42
N THR A 85 14.18 8.29 10.56
CA THR A 85 15.30 8.62 11.45
C THR A 85 16.64 8.24 10.86
N GLU A 86 16.74 7.07 10.22
CA GLU A 86 17.98 6.61 9.58
C GLU A 86 18.37 7.47 8.36
N LEU A 87 17.38 7.90 7.57
CA LEU A 87 17.58 8.69 6.36
C LEU A 87 17.47 10.20 6.62
N ALA A 88 17.42 10.63 7.89
CA ALA A 88 17.20 12.03 8.23
C ALA A 88 18.29 12.96 7.69
N SER A 89 19.56 12.52 7.68
CA SER A 89 20.68 13.26 7.08
C SER A 89 20.50 13.42 5.59
N ASP A 90 20.19 12.31 4.90
CA ASP A 90 20.08 12.26 3.44
C ASP A 90 18.88 13.08 2.97
N LEU A 91 17.76 13.03 3.70
CA LEU A 91 16.58 13.85 3.45
C LEU A 91 16.84 15.34 3.70
N LYS A 92 17.67 15.70 4.68
CA LYS A 92 18.06 17.10 4.90
C LYS A 92 18.92 17.61 3.74
N GLU A 93 19.94 16.86 3.36
CA GLU A 93 20.82 17.22 2.24
C GLU A 93 20.02 17.33 0.92
N LEU A 94 19.05 16.45 0.73
CA LEU A 94 18.14 16.47 -0.40
C LEU A 94 17.23 17.71 -0.42
N ASN A 95 16.70 18.13 0.73
CA ASN A 95 15.90 19.35 0.83
C ASN A 95 16.75 20.61 0.65
N GLU A 96 18.00 20.61 1.14
CA GLU A 96 18.93 21.72 0.96
C GLU A 96 19.35 21.87 -0.50
N THR A 97 19.67 20.78 -1.20
CA THR A 97 19.92 20.80 -2.65
C THR A 97 18.67 21.16 -3.44
N ALA A 98 17.48 20.72 -3.01
CA ALA A 98 16.23 21.17 -3.59
C ALA A 98 16.05 22.69 -3.44
N ALA A 99 16.45 23.29 -2.32
CA ALA A 99 16.36 24.74 -2.11
C ALA A 99 17.30 25.52 -3.04
N LYS A 100 18.49 25.00 -3.33
CA LYS A 100 19.48 25.64 -4.21
C LYS A 100 19.06 25.65 -5.68
N GLY A 101 18.41 24.59 -6.16
CA GLY A 101 17.84 24.57 -7.49
C GLY A 101 17.43 23.19 -7.97
N THR A 102 16.46 23.13 -8.90
CA THR A 102 15.95 21.86 -9.44
C THR A 102 17.03 21.08 -10.20
N HIS A 103 17.98 21.77 -10.84
CA HIS A 103 19.11 21.15 -11.53
C HIS A 103 20.08 20.46 -10.55
N GLU A 104 20.45 21.14 -9.46
CA GLU A 104 21.34 20.61 -8.43
C GLU A 104 20.71 19.40 -7.72
N LEU A 105 19.40 19.47 -7.46
CA LEU A 105 18.63 18.35 -6.92
C LEU A 105 18.70 17.11 -7.83
N LEU A 106 18.43 17.27 -9.12
CA LEU A 106 18.48 16.14 -10.07
C LEU A 106 19.88 15.53 -10.16
N LYS A 107 20.93 16.37 -10.19
CA LYS A 107 22.31 15.90 -10.18
C LYS A 107 22.63 15.12 -8.90
N HIS A 108 22.27 15.67 -7.75
CA HIS A 108 22.53 15.05 -6.45
C HIS A 108 21.84 13.69 -6.30
N ILE A 109 20.56 13.58 -6.70
CA ILE A 109 19.81 12.33 -6.61
C ILE A 109 20.44 11.26 -7.51
N TYR A 110 20.76 11.56 -8.77
CA TYR A 110 21.34 10.56 -9.67
C TYR A 110 22.78 10.17 -9.33
N GLU A 111 23.57 11.06 -8.74
CA GLU A 111 24.94 10.76 -8.32
C GLU A 111 25.01 9.98 -7.01
N LYS A 112 24.26 10.39 -5.98
CA LYS A 112 24.31 9.75 -4.65
C LYS A 112 23.34 8.57 -4.50
N HIS A 113 22.21 8.62 -5.19
CA HIS A 113 21.13 7.65 -5.02
C HIS A 113 20.56 7.22 -6.37
N PRO A 114 21.37 6.60 -7.25
CA PRO A 114 20.95 6.28 -8.60
C PRO A 114 19.71 5.37 -8.62
N PRO A 115 18.80 5.53 -9.62
CA PRO A 115 17.64 4.69 -9.73
C PRO A 115 18.08 3.25 -10.00
N ARG A 116 17.47 2.27 -9.33
CA ARG A 116 17.81 0.84 -9.54
C ARG A 116 17.37 0.28 -10.90
N LYS A 117 16.65 1.07 -11.69
CA LYS A 117 16.24 0.70 -13.04
C LYS A 117 17.44 0.81 -13.98
N GLU A 118 17.79 -0.28 -14.64
CA GLU A 118 18.86 -0.30 -15.65
C GLU A 118 18.59 0.73 -16.76
N GLY A 119 19.61 1.52 -17.11
CA GLY A 119 19.54 2.53 -18.16
C GLY A 119 18.94 3.88 -17.74
N ALA A 120 18.67 4.11 -16.45
CA ALA A 120 18.14 5.39 -15.98
C ALA A 120 19.23 6.48 -15.96
N THR A 121 19.32 7.27 -17.03
CA THR A 121 20.23 8.41 -17.13
C THR A 121 19.52 9.73 -16.85
N MET A 122 20.27 10.69 -16.29
CA MET A 122 19.83 12.08 -16.23
C MET A 122 19.63 12.60 -17.66
N GLY A 123 18.44 13.16 -17.94
CA GLY A 123 18.15 13.80 -19.22
C GLY A 123 18.90 15.13 -19.39
N SER A 124 18.65 15.83 -20.49
CA SER A 124 19.23 17.16 -20.73
C SER A 124 18.85 18.15 -19.63
N THR A 125 19.79 19.02 -19.27
CA THR A 125 19.70 20.02 -18.21
C THR A 125 19.48 21.43 -18.71
N GLU A 126 19.12 21.58 -19.98
CA GLU A 126 18.68 22.84 -20.57
C GLU A 126 17.35 23.31 -19.95
N SER A 127 17.21 24.62 -19.73
CA SER A 127 16.04 25.25 -19.08
C SER A 127 14.71 24.86 -19.74
N ASP A 128 14.71 24.73 -21.07
CA ASP A 128 13.53 24.42 -21.88
C ASP A 128 13.10 22.93 -21.79
N GLN A 129 13.97 22.07 -21.25
CA GLN A 129 13.71 20.65 -21.04
C GLN A 129 13.60 20.26 -19.56
N LEU A 130 13.78 21.21 -18.63
CA LEU A 130 13.83 20.94 -17.20
C LEU A 130 12.54 20.26 -16.69
N ILE A 131 11.36 20.70 -17.14
CA ILE A 131 10.07 20.07 -16.81
C ILE A 131 10.02 18.63 -17.32
N LYS A 132 10.53 18.35 -18.53
CA LYS A 132 10.58 16.99 -19.10
C LYS A 132 11.54 16.10 -18.33
N THR A 133 12.67 16.63 -17.90
CA THR A 133 13.68 15.90 -17.12
C THR A 133 13.17 15.58 -15.71
N VAL A 134 12.45 16.50 -15.06
CA VAL A 134 11.78 16.23 -13.77
C VAL A 134 10.70 15.16 -13.92
N LYS A 135 9.87 15.19 -14.98
CA LYS A 135 8.89 14.13 -15.26
C LYS A 135 9.55 12.77 -15.46
N LYS A 136 10.68 12.70 -16.16
CA LYS A 136 11.44 11.45 -16.31
C LYS A 136 12.00 10.96 -14.96
N ALA A 137 12.52 11.86 -14.13
CA ALA A 137 12.96 11.51 -12.79
C ALA A 137 11.82 10.98 -11.91
N LEU A 138 10.63 11.60 -11.96
CA LEU A 138 9.43 11.09 -11.28
C LEU A 138 9.07 9.65 -11.71
N LEU A 139 9.20 9.32 -12.99
CA LEU A 139 8.98 7.95 -13.50
C LEU A 139 10.04 6.96 -13.00
N HIS A 140 11.30 7.41 -12.89
CA HIS A 140 12.41 6.57 -12.44
C HIS A 140 12.31 6.25 -10.94
N TYR A 141 11.90 7.21 -10.11
CA TYR A 141 11.76 7.06 -8.66
C TYR A 141 10.34 6.72 -8.20
N HIS A 142 9.41 6.44 -9.11
CA HIS A 142 8.04 6.10 -8.72
C HIS A 142 8.01 4.85 -7.81
N PRO A 143 7.29 4.89 -6.68
CA PRO A 143 7.25 3.76 -5.74
C PRO A 143 6.76 2.47 -6.41
N ASP A 144 5.80 2.52 -7.34
CA ASP A 144 5.33 1.33 -8.06
C ASP A 144 6.43 0.66 -8.90
N THR A 145 7.29 1.43 -9.57
CA THR A 145 8.35 0.85 -10.42
C THR A 145 9.50 0.31 -9.56
N GLN A 146 9.72 0.90 -8.39
CA GLN A 146 10.77 0.49 -7.45
C GLN A 146 10.30 -0.61 -6.47
N SER A 147 8.98 -0.79 -6.30
CA SER A 147 8.39 -1.84 -5.45
C SER A 147 8.76 -3.26 -5.90
N VAL A 148 9.07 -3.41 -7.20
CA VAL A 148 9.55 -4.67 -7.81
C VAL A 148 10.81 -5.21 -7.15
N PHE A 149 11.66 -4.33 -6.59
CA PHE A 149 12.90 -4.73 -5.93
C PHE A 149 12.72 -5.19 -4.47
N ASN A 150 11.48 -5.18 -3.95
CA ASN A 150 11.10 -5.61 -2.60
C ASN A 150 11.91 -4.97 -1.44
N ASP A 151 12.55 -3.83 -1.69
CA ASP A 151 13.29 -3.06 -0.69
C ASP A 151 12.39 -1.95 -0.14
N LYS A 152 11.78 -2.21 1.02
CA LYS A 152 10.86 -1.27 1.68
C LYS A 152 11.54 0.05 2.08
N LYS A 153 12.83 0.01 2.44
CA LYS A 153 13.58 1.22 2.83
C LYS A 153 13.84 2.10 1.59
N TRP A 154 14.24 1.48 0.49
CA TRP A 154 14.42 2.17 -0.79
C TRP A 154 13.09 2.72 -1.33
N SER A 155 12.00 1.96 -1.24
CA SER A 155 10.67 2.42 -1.65
C SER A 155 10.20 3.64 -0.84
N PHE A 156 10.45 3.64 0.48
CA PHE A 156 10.20 4.80 1.34
C PHE A 156 11.01 6.02 0.89
N PHE A 157 12.32 5.84 0.64
CA PHE A 157 13.18 6.93 0.20
C PHE A 157 12.77 7.49 -1.17
N CYS A 158 12.44 6.62 -2.12
CA CYS A 158 11.87 6.97 -3.43
C CYS A 158 10.56 7.76 -3.30
N THR A 159 9.71 7.41 -2.32
CA THR A 159 8.47 8.14 -2.03
C THR A 159 8.76 9.57 -1.58
N GLU A 160 9.75 9.76 -0.69
CA GLU A 160 10.17 11.09 -0.25
C GLU A 160 10.81 11.90 -1.38
N ILE A 161 11.68 11.30 -2.20
CA ILE A 161 12.24 11.92 -3.41
C ILE A 161 11.11 12.38 -4.35
N THR A 162 10.12 11.51 -4.59
CA THR A 162 8.99 11.79 -5.48
C THR A 162 8.14 12.95 -4.96
N LYS A 163 7.93 13.07 -3.64
CA LYS A 163 7.24 14.23 -3.04
C LYS A 163 7.98 15.54 -3.33
N ILE A 164 9.30 15.56 -3.14
CA ILE A 164 10.13 16.74 -3.38
C ILE A 164 10.13 17.10 -4.88
N LEU A 165 10.29 16.11 -5.75
CA LEU A 165 10.24 16.31 -7.21
C LEU A 165 8.87 16.80 -7.68
N ASN A 166 7.76 16.28 -7.12
CA ASN A 166 6.42 16.76 -7.43
C ASN A 166 6.23 18.21 -7.03
N ALA A 167 6.66 18.60 -5.82
CA ALA A 167 6.60 20.00 -5.38
C ALA A 167 7.38 20.92 -6.33
N LYS A 168 8.57 20.50 -6.78
CA LYS A 168 9.37 21.26 -7.74
C LYS A 168 8.75 21.31 -9.13
N HIS A 169 8.15 20.23 -9.59
CA HIS A 169 7.45 20.17 -10.87
C HIS A 169 6.25 21.13 -10.92
N GLU A 170 5.46 21.21 -9.84
CA GLU A 170 4.35 22.15 -9.77
C GLU A 170 4.82 23.61 -9.71
N LEU A 171 5.90 23.92 -8.97
CA LEU A 171 6.52 25.26 -8.99
C LEU A 171 7.01 25.65 -10.39
N LEU A 172 7.64 24.73 -11.12
CA LEU A 172 8.11 24.99 -12.48
C LEU A 172 6.97 25.19 -13.48
N LYS A 173 5.85 24.48 -13.32
CA LYS A 173 4.63 24.70 -14.12
C LYS A 173 3.98 26.05 -13.84
N LEU A 174 4.02 26.53 -12.60
CA LEU A 174 3.45 27.83 -12.24
C LEU A 174 4.33 29.01 -12.71
N ALA A 175 5.62 28.76 -12.93
CA ALA A 175 6.58 29.76 -13.40
C ALA A 175 6.75 29.80 -14.94
N SER A 176 6.13 28.86 -15.67
CA SER A 176 6.10 28.77 -17.14
C SER A 176 4.82 29.36 -17.72
#